data_AF-A0A2M7X9T9-F1
#
_entry.id   AF-A0A2M7X9T9-F1
#
_cell.length_a   1.000
_cell.length_b   1.000
_cell.length_c   1.000
_cell.angle_alpha   90.00
_cell.angle_beta   90.00
_cell.angle_gamma   90.00
#
_symmetry.space_group_name_H-M   'P 1'
#
loop_
_entity.id
_entity.type
_entity.pdbx_description
1 polymer ?
#
loop_
_entity_poly.entity_id
_entity_poly.type
_entity_poly.pdbx_seq_one_letter_code
_entity_poly.pdbx_strand_id
1 'polypeptide(L)' 'MKFGKKTKESISRAFIWVSVLSVILAGVGAMGTDIWLASTQWLLVAAVSILFAIYLKMS' A
#
# COMPACT_ATOMS: atom_id res chain seq x y z
N MET A 1 23.02 3.05 -0.57
CA MET A 1 22.77 3.05 0.89
C MET A 1 22.20 1.70 1.30
N LYS A 2 22.81 0.97 2.24
CA LYS A 2 22.25 -0.29 2.77
C LYS A 2 21.31 0.06 3.94
N PHE A 3 20.00 -0.17 3.78
CA PHE A 3 19.05 0.00 4.88
C PHE A 3 19.26 -1.10 5.92
N GLY A 4 19.28 -0.72 7.21
CA GLY A 4 19.36 -1.66 8.32
C GLY A 4 18.08 -2.48 8.45
N LYS A 5 18.18 -3.71 8.98
CA LYS A 5 17.04 -4.65 9.11
C LYS A 5 15.82 -4.03 9.79
N LYS A 6 16.03 -3.30 10.90
CA LYS A 6 14.97 -2.61 11.65
C LYS A 6 14.26 -1.54 10.80
N THR A 7 15.01 -0.82 9.97
CA THR A 7 14.45 0.19 9.05
C THR A 7 13.61 -0.46 7.96
N LYS A 8 14.09 -1.56 7.37
CA LYS A 8 13.32 -2.32 6.37
C LYS A 8 11.99 -2.84 6.92
N GLU A 9 11.99 -3.34 8.16
CA GLU A 9 10.78 -3.81 8.83
C GLU A 9 9.78 -2.68 9.06
N SER A 10 10.24 -1.51 9.53
CA SER A 10 9.40 -0.32 9.68
C SER A 10 8.82 0.15 8.34
N ILE A 11 9.62 0.17 7.27
CA ILE A 11 9.16 0.55 5.93
C ILE A 11 8.15 -0.49 5.42
N SER A 12 8.42 -1.79 5.56
CA SER A 12 7.48 -2.85 5.19
C SER A 12 6.13 -2.68 5.89
N ARG A 13 6.12 -2.40 7.19
CA ARG A 13 4.90 -2.10 7.95
C ARG A 13 4.17 -0.87 7.42
N ALA A 14 4.88 0.20 7.08
CA ALA A 14 4.26 1.38 6.49
C ALA A 14 3.58 1.06 5.15
N PHE A 15 4.24 0.29 4.29
CA PHE A 15 3.66 -0.14 3.01
C PHE A 15 2.43 -1.05 3.18
N ILE A 16 2.39 -1.90 4.21
CA ILE A 16 1.19 -2.68 4.55
C ILE A 16 0.03 -1.73 4.91
N TRP A 17 0.28 -0.73 5.75
CA TRP A 17 -0.75 0.24 6.13
C TRP A 17 -1.25 1.05 4.93
N VAL A 18 -0.35 1.50 4.05
CA VAL A 18 -0.72 2.20 2.80
C VAL A 18 -1.59 1.30 1.91
N SER A 19 -1.26 0.01 1.81
CA SER A 19 -2.06 -0.94 1.05
C SER A 19 -3.47 -1.09 1.63
N VAL A 20 -3.59 -1.26 2.94
CA VAL A 20 -4.89 -1.37 3.63
C VAL A 20 -5.74 -0.11 3.44
N LEU A 21 -5.15 1.07 3.64
CA LEU A 21 -5.81 2.35 3.39
C LEU A 21 -6.28 2.46 1.94
N SER A 22 -5.44 2.06 0.99
CA SER A 22 -5.79 2.12 -0.43
C SER A 22 -6.96 1.20 -0.77
N VAL A 23 -7.07 0.02 -0.17
CA VAL A 23 -8.25 -0.86 -0.35
C VAL A 23 -9.52 -0.22 0.21
N ILE A 24 -9.43 0.43 1.38
CA ILE A 24 -10.58 1.14 1.97
C ILE A 24 -11.03 2.28 1.05
N LEU A 25 -10.09 3.09 0.56
CA LEU A 25 -10.39 4.18 -0.37
C LEU A 25 -10.93 3.67 -1.71
N ALA A 26 -10.46 2.52 -2.20
CA ALA A 26 -11.04 1.86 -3.37
C ALA A 26 -12.51 1.46 -3.12
N GLY A 27 -12.81 0.92 -1.94
CA GLY A 27 -14.18 0.56 -1.55
C GLY A 27 -15.10 1.78 -1.49
N VAL A 28 -14.63 2.89 -0.91
CA VAL A 28 -15.38 4.16 -0.89
C VAL A 28 -15.57 4.72 -2.31
N GLY A 29 -14.53 4.71 -3.14
CA GLY A 29 -14.62 5.12 -4.54
C GLY A 29 -15.63 4.29 -5.34
N ALA A 30 -15.73 2.99 -5.05
CA ALA A 30 -16.72 2.12 -5.69
C ALA A 30 -18.17 2.47 -5.34
N MET A 31 -18.42 3.15 -4.22
CA MET A 31 -19.74 3.68 -3.85
C MET A 31 -20.08 5.00 -4.57
N GLY A 32 -19.27 5.40 -5.55
CA GLY A 32 -19.48 6.61 -6.36
C GLY A 32 -18.93 7.88 -5.71
N THR A 33 -18.17 7.76 -4.62
CA THR A 33 -17.51 8.89 -3.98
C THR A 33 -16.02 8.88 -4.29
N ASP A 34 -15.67 9.33 -5.49
CA ASP A 34 -14.27 9.45 -5.90
C ASP A 34 -13.59 10.60 -5.16
N ILE A 35 -12.86 10.26 -4.09
CA ILE A 35 -12.13 11.24 -3.27
C ILE A 35 -10.98 11.87 -4.07
N TRP A 36 -10.25 11.06 -4.85
CA TRP A 36 -9.09 11.55 -5.61
C TRP A 36 -8.72 10.72 -6.83
N LEU A 37 -8.46 9.41 -6.63
CA LEU A 37 -8.24 8.46 -7.72
C LEU A 37 -9.48 7.59 -7.91
N ALA A 38 -9.66 7.08 -9.14
CA ALA A 38 -10.70 6.09 -9.42
C ALA A 38 -10.49 4.84 -8.55
N SER A 39 -11.58 4.17 -8.17
CA SER A 39 -11.56 2.98 -7.30
C SER A 39 -10.60 1.87 -7.79
N THR A 40 -10.48 1.67 -9.09
CA THR A 40 -9.56 0.69 -9.71
C THR A 40 -8.10 1.11 -9.60
N GLN A 41 -7.80 2.40 -9.58
CA GLN A 41 -6.44 2.90 -9.41
C GLN A 41 -5.98 2.77 -7.95
N TRP A 42 -6.87 2.98 -6.98
CA TRP A 42 -6.59 2.68 -5.57
C TRP A 42 -6.25 1.20 -5.35
N LEU A 43 -6.91 0.29 -6.07
CA LEU A 43 -6.55 -1.13 -6.05
C LEU A 43 -5.15 -1.39 -6.61
N LEU A 44 -4.75 -0.70 -7.67
CA LEU A 44 -3.39 -0.80 -8.21
C LEU A 44 -2.35 -0.31 -7.20
N VAL A 45 -2.59 0.83 -6.54
CA VAL A 45 -1.72 1.35 -5.47
C VAL A 45 -1.64 0.35 -4.32
N ALA A 46 -2.76 -0.25 -3.92
CA ALA A 46 -2.80 -1.28 -2.89
C ALA A 46 -1.93 -2.50 -3.26
N ALA A 47 -2.07 -2.99 -4.49
CA ALA A 47 -1.35 -4.15 -5.01
C ALA A 47 0.16 -3.90 -5.08
N VAL A 48 0.60 -2.77 -5.64
CA VAL A 48 2.02 -2.43 -5.71
C VAL A 48 2.61 -2.25 -4.31
N SER A 49 1.86 -1.59 -3.41
CA SER A 49 2.33 -1.34 -2.05
C SER A 49 2.53 -2.64 -1.25
N ILE A 50 1.61 -3.59 -1.35
CA ILE A 50 1.75 -4.87 -0.62
C ILE A 50 2.88 -5.73 -1.20
N LEU A 51 3.07 -5.73 -2.52
CA LEU A 51 4.20 -6.44 -3.15
C LEU A 51 5.54 -5.89 -2.65
N PHE A 52 5.65 -4.57 -2.54
CA PHE A 52 6.87 -3.93 -2.03
C PHE A 52 7.08 -4.21 -0.53
N ALA A 53 6.01 -4.25 0.26
CA ALA A 53 6.08 -4.64 1.66
C ALA A 53 6.62 -6.07 1.84
N ILE A 54 6.14 -7.02 1.03
CA ILE A 54 6.58 -8.42 1.05
C ILE A 54 8.04 -8.52 0.65
N TYR A 55 8.43 -7.85 -0.44
CA TYR A 55 9.83 -7.80 -0.89
C TYR A 55 10.77 -7.30 0.21
N LEU A 56 10.40 -6.18 0.87
CA LEU A 56 11.21 -5.63 1.97
C LEU A 56 11.25 -6.53 3.20
N LYS A 57 10.22 -7.35 3.43
CA LYS A 57 10.17 -8.31 4.53
C LYS A 57 11.02 -9.56 4.24
N MET A 58 11.19 -9.92 2.97
CA MET A 58 12.00 -11.06 2.53
C MET A 58 13.49 -10.72 2.34
N SER A 59 13.86 -9.43 2.24
CA SER A 59 15.23 -8.95 1.97
C SER A 59 16.01 -8.54 3.21
#